data_AF-W2TQI2-F1
#
_entry.id   AF-W2TQI2-F1
#
_cell.length_a   1.000
_cell.length_b   1.000
_cell.length_c   1.000
_cell.angle_alpha   90.00
_cell.angle_beta   90.00
_cell.angle_gamma   90.00
#
_symmetry.space_group_name_H-M   'P 1'
#
loop_
_entity.id
_entity.type
_entity.pdbx_description
1 polymer ?
#
loop_
_entity_poly.entity_id
_entity_poly.type
_entity_poly.pdbx_seq_one_letter_code
_entity_poly.pdbx_strand_id
1 'polypeptide(L)'
;MIPVLEERANNWDAFVRIRDEADIELDKLRKPLDEVLSKPRRSTNDAKKDFDVISKERKNTNILSDKVRQLQELSELLDPLESAYADVRFIDVDAEQMEKQYDDVLNELSTEIEDENLLCDSVDHFNTEMNNICDLLAGNPSKENIENIEQFQIPALRAQLSMLKERHDEANHARKHVDPDSSRFAVLEDRMQSLDALLEDAKKAAEKDEQERLIVTLTIRLSQIEAIPLREITEDSLNDIEKQVHDLPKEKVEQLQKRIEDLRNAKEQQDHTVRDTIERLAKIEEAIAALPNRQDIPTIEDRLGRMRDIRESLLNLDITAEKDIDDRAENARKTIDDMTKRDEEELQNKILRK
;
A
#
# COMPACT_ATOMS: atom_id res chain seq x y z
N MET A 1 -77.98 20.46 62.03
CA MET A 1 -77.20 19.78 60.97
C MET A 1 -77.57 18.31 60.99
N ILE A 2 -77.67 17.67 59.82
CA ILE A 2 -77.86 16.23 59.70
C ILE A 2 -76.46 15.62 59.57
N PRO A 3 -75.97 14.81 60.54
CA PRO A 3 -74.59 14.33 60.57
C PRO A 3 -74.11 13.66 59.27
N VAL A 4 -75.00 12.94 58.59
CA VAL A 4 -74.72 12.28 57.30
C VAL A 4 -74.43 13.28 56.17
N LEU A 5 -75.08 14.45 56.19
CA LEU A 5 -74.81 15.49 55.19
C LEU A 5 -73.50 16.24 55.48
N GLU A 6 -73.13 16.36 56.76
CA GLU A 6 -71.87 16.96 57.18
C GLU A 6 -70.68 16.07 56.83
N GLU A 7 -70.79 14.76 57.06
CA GLU A 7 -69.79 13.77 56.64
C GLU A 7 -69.62 13.73 55.11
N ARG A 8 -70.72 13.74 54.37
CA ARG A 8 -70.68 13.79 52.89
C ARG A 8 -70.04 15.08 52.37
N ALA A 9 -70.32 16.23 52.99
CA ALA A 9 -69.70 17.50 52.64
C ALA A 9 -68.19 17.48 52.92
N ASN A 10 -67.77 16.93 54.06
CA ASN A 10 -66.35 16.78 54.39
C ASN A 10 -65.61 15.86 53.39
N ASN A 11 -66.24 14.77 52.95
CA ASN A 11 -65.69 13.88 51.93
C ASN A 11 -65.55 14.58 50.57
N TRP A 12 -66.52 15.43 50.21
CA TRP A 12 -66.44 16.24 49.00
C TRP A 12 -65.31 17.28 49.05
N ASP A 13 -65.17 17.98 50.17
CA ASP A 13 -64.07 18.95 50.35
C ASP A 13 -62.69 18.26 50.30
N ALA A 14 -62.59 17.05 50.84
CA ALA A 14 -61.38 16.23 50.74
C ALA A 14 -61.12 15.78 49.29
N PHE A 15 -62.15 15.37 48.56
CA PHE A 15 -62.05 14.96 47.16
C PHE A 15 -61.54 16.10 46.28
N VAL A 16 -62.16 17.28 46.37
CA VAL A 16 -61.75 18.47 45.60
C VAL A 16 -60.30 18.85 45.90
N ARG A 17 -59.91 18.85 47.18
CA ARG A 17 -58.53 19.15 47.57
C ARG A 17 -57.52 18.17 46.94
N ILE A 18 -57.78 16.87 47.02
CA ILE A 18 -56.86 15.85 46.46
C ILE A 18 -56.83 15.94 44.93
N ARG A 19 -57.95 16.25 44.28
CA ARG A 19 -58.03 16.44 42.83
C ARG A 19 -57.18 17.61 42.40
N ASP A 20 -57.35 18.78 43.03
CA ASP A 20 -56.56 19.97 42.72
C ASP A 20 -55.07 19.76 43.03
N GLU A 21 -54.74 18.99 44.08
CA GLU A 21 -53.35 18.57 44.35
C GLU A 21 -52.80 17.66 43.24
N ALA A 22 -53.60 16.72 42.72
CA ALA A 22 -53.19 15.82 41.64
C ALA A 22 -52.93 16.60 40.34
N ASP A 23 -53.77 17.59 40.00
CA ASP A 23 -53.56 18.48 38.85
C ASP A 23 -52.25 19.27 39.00
N ILE A 24 -51.97 19.79 40.20
CA ILE A 24 -50.71 20.50 40.48
C ILE A 24 -49.50 19.56 40.32
N GLU A 25 -49.58 18.32 40.78
CA GLU A 25 -48.50 17.34 40.60
C GLU A 25 -48.34 16.92 39.14
N LEU A 26 -49.44 16.75 38.39
CA LEU A 26 -49.41 16.51 36.95
C LEU A 26 -48.67 17.64 36.24
N ASP A 27 -49.02 18.90 36.49
CA ASP A 27 -48.36 20.06 35.88
C ASP A 27 -46.87 20.14 36.24
N LYS A 28 -46.50 19.80 37.49
CA LYS A 28 -45.09 19.76 37.91
C LYS A 28 -44.31 18.69 37.17
N LEU A 29 -44.86 17.49 37.06
CA LEU A 29 -44.24 16.37 36.37
C LEU A 29 -44.22 16.56 34.85
N ARG A 30 -45.11 17.39 34.28
CA ARG A 30 -45.12 17.66 32.84
C ARG A 30 -44.00 18.63 32.41
N LYS A 31 -43.67 19.62 33.23
CA LYS A 31 -42.69 20.68 32.87
C LYS A 31 -41.32 20.16 32.40
N PRO A 32 -40.65 19.23 33.11
CA PRO A 32 -39.36 18.70 32.67
C PRO A 32 -39.43 18.03 31.29
N LEU A 33 -40.54 17.33 31.02
CA LEU A 33 -40.77 16.67 29.74
C LEU A 33 -40.92 17.70 28.61
N ASP A 34 -41.75 18.73 28.81
CA ASP A 34 -41.95 19.80 27.84
C ASP A 34 -40.64 20.59 27.58
N GLU A 35 -39.84 20.82 28.63
CA GLU A 35 -38.52 21.45 28.51
C GLU A 35 -37.55 20.62 27.66
N VAL A 36 -37.57 19.29 27.77
CA VAL A 36 -36.70 18.41 26.96
C VAL A 36 -37.21 18.31 25.52
N LEU A 37 -38.52 18.15 25.32
CA LEU A 37 -39.13 18.02 24.00
C LEU A 37 -39.04 19.30 23.15
N SER A 38 -38.98 20.46 23.79
CA SER A 38 -38.86 21.75 23.11
C SER A 38 -37.42 22.11 22.72
N LYS A 39 -36.41 21.39 23.22
CA LYS A 39 -35.02 21.64 22.86
C LYS A 39 -34.76 21.25 21.40
N PRO A 40 -33.90 22.00 20.68
CA PRO A 40 -33.37 21.52 19.42
C PRO A 40 -32.52 20.26 19.63
N ARG A 41 -32.18 19.60 18.52
CA ARG A 41 -31.15 18.56 18.51
C ARG A 41 -29.86 19.07 19.15
N ARG A 42 -29.19 18.22 19.90
CA ARG A 42 -28.05 18.59 20.75
C ARG A 42 -27.03 17.48 20.84
N SER A 43 -25.87 17.80 21.42
CA SER A 43 -24.79 16.85 21.61
C SER A 43 -25.22 15.65 22.46
N THR A 44 -24.57 14.50 22.27
CA THR A 44 -24.76 13.29 23.10
C THR A 44 -24.61 13.58 24.60
N ASN A 45 -23.68 14.47 24.98
CA ASN A 45 -23.46 14.85 26.37
C ASN A 45 -24.64 15.62 26.97
N ASP A 46 -25.25 16.52 26.20
CA ASP A 46 -26.42 17.29 26.66
C ASP A 46 -27.69 16.45 26.63
N ALA A 47 -27.86 15.58 25.64
CA ALA A 47 -28.93 14.58 25.61
C ALA A 47 -28.86 13.64 26.82
N LYS A 48 -27.66 13.24 27.24
CA LYS A 48 -27.45 12.41 28.43
C LYS A 48 -27.84 13.12 29.73
N LYS A 49 -27.54 14.41 29.87
CA LYS A 49 -28.02 15.20 31.02
C LYS A 49 -29.54 15.24 31.06
N ASP A 50 -30.18 15.39 29.91
CA ASP A 50 -31.65 15.39 29.83
C ASP A 50 -32.23 14.01 30.16
N PHE A 51 -31.61 12.93 29.68
CA PHE A 51 -31.97 11.58 30.09
C PHE A 51 -31.89 11.40 31.61
N ASP A 52 -30.83 11.87 32.26
CA ASP A 52 -30.66 11.78 33.72
C ASP A 52 -31.75 12.57 34.47
N VAL A 53 -32.11 13.76 33.98
CA VAL A 53 -33.20 14.58 34.53
C VAL A 53 -34.54 13.86 34.41
N ILE A 54 -34.89 13.41 33.20
CA ILE A 54 -36.15 12.72 32.93
C ILE A 54 -36.25 11.40 33.68
N SER A 55 -35.16 10.63 33.77
CA SER A 55 -35.11 9.37 34.52
C SER A 55 -35.33 9.57 36.02
N LYS A 56 -34.84 10.70 36.56
CA LYS A 56 -35.07 11.06 37.96
C LYS A 56 -36.53 11.44 38.18
N GLU A 57 -37.12 12.27 37.33
CA GLU A 57 -38.52 12.71 37.47
C GLU A 57 -39.52 11.58 37.22
N ARG A 58 -39.20 10.65 36.30
CA ARG A 58 -39.99 9.42 36.09
C ARG A 58 -40.18 8.59 37.36
N LYS A 59 -39.20 8.59 38.28
CA LYS A 59 -39.33 7.86 39.57
C LYS A 59 -40.35 8.50 40.51
N ASN A 60 -40.69 9.77 40.30
CA ASN A 60 -41.64 10.50 41.13
C ASN A 60 -43.10 10.31 40.67
N THR A 61 -43.37 9.68 39.52
CA THR A 61 -44.75 9.54 38.98
C THR A 61 -45.67 8.71 39.86
N ASN A 62 -45.13 7.82 40.69
CA ASN A 62 -45.90 7.03 41.66
C ASN A 62 -46.75 7.89 42.61
N ILE A 63 -46.39 9.17 42.82
CA ILE A 63 -47.20 10.12 43.59
C ILE A 63 -48.61 10.27 43.01
N LEU A 64 -48.77 10.17 41.69
CA LEU A 64 -50.07 10.27 41.01
C LEU A 64 -50.92 9.02 41.25
N SER A 65 -50.32 7.82 41.22
CA SER A 65 -51.03 6.57 41.53
C SER A 65 -51.59 6.58 42.97
N ASP A 66 -50.82 7.09 43.93
CA ASP A 66 -51.29 7.26 45.31
C ASP A 66 -52.46 8.25 45.42
N LYS A 67 -52.48 9.30 44.59
CA LYS A 67 -53.57 10.29 44.54
C LYS A 67 -54.81 9.72 43.85
N VAL A 68 -54.67 9.00 42.73
CA VAL A 68 -55.77 8.31 42.04
C VAL A 68 -56.46 7.33 42.98
N ARG A 69 -55.69 6.52 43.73
CA ARG A 69 -56.25 5.59 44.72
C ARG A 69 -57.08 6.31 45.78
N GLN A 70 -56.57 7.41 46.34
CA GLN A 70 -57.30 8.21 47.33
C GLN A 70 -58.57 8.84 46.76
N LEU A 71 -58.53 9.34 45.52
CA LEU A 71 -59.69 9.88 44.83
C LEU A 71 -60.74 8.81 44.57
N GLN A 72 -60.32 7.59 44.24
CA GLN A 72 -61.23 6.47 44.01
C GLN A 72 -61.94 6.05 45.30
N GLU A 73 -61.21 5.91 46.41
CA GLU A 73 -61.79 5.65 47.74
C GLU A 73 -62.81 6.73 48.13
N LEU A 74 -62.51 8.01 47.88
CA LEU A 74 -63.43 9.12 48.14
C LEU A 74 -64.63 9.15 47.19
N SER A 75 -64.47 8.78 45.91
CA SER A 75 -65.59 8.71 44.96
C SER A 75 -66.63 7.66 45.36
N GLU A 76 -66.19 6.53 45.92
CA GLU A 76 -67.08 5.47 46.43
C GLU A 76 -67.86 5.96 47.66
N LEU A 77 -67.23 6.74 48.55
CA LEU A 77 -67.90 7.37 49.69
C LEU A 77 -68.88 8.49 49.28
N LEU A 78 -68.77 9.00 48.06
CA LEU A 78 -69.62 10.05 47.50
C LEU A 78 -70.74 9.51 46.61
N ASP A 79 -70.88 8.18 46.49
CA ASP A 79 -71.90 7.53 45.68
C ASP A 79 -73.33 8.10 45.95
N PRO A 80 -74.16 8.33 44.91
CA PRO A 80 -73.95 8.06 43.48
C PRO A 80 -73.44 9.29 42.70
N LEU A 81 -72.48 10.05 43.23
CA LEU A 81 -71.99 11.26 42.56
C LEU A 81 -71.09 10.94 41.35
N GLU A 82 -71.70 10.79 40.17
CA GLU A 82 -71.04 10.44 38.91
C GLU A 82 -69.89 11.39 38.52
N SER A 83 -69.97 12.68 38.86
CA SER A 83 -68.90 13.63 38.55
C SER A 83 -67.58 13.30 39.26
N ALA A 84 -67.64 12.72 40.47
CA ALA A 84 -66.43 12.30 41.18
C ALA A 84 -65.75 11.12 40.49
N TYR A 85 -66.53 10.14 40.01
CA TYR A 85 -66.00 9.02 39.22
C TYR A 85 -65.42 9.47 37.87
N ALA A 86 -66.02 10.48 37.23
CA ALA A 86 -65.49 11.04 35.99
C ALA A 86 -64.13 11.71 36.20
N ASP A 87 -64.00 12.57 37.21
CA ASP A 87 -62.73 13.25 37.56
C ASP A 87 -61.61 12.24 37.85
N VAL A 88 -61.90 11.17 38.61
CA VAL A 88 -60.94 10.08 38.88
C VAL A 88 -60.42 9.47 37.57
N ARG A 89 -61.32 9.16 36.63
CA ARG A 89 -60.94 8.57 35.34
C ARG A 89 -60.08 9.49 34.49
N PHE A 90 -60.35 10.79 34.49
CA PHE A 90 -59.52 11.76 33.74
C PHE A 90 -58.10 11.81 34.31
N ILE A 91 -57.96 11.93 35.63
CA ILE A 91 -56.64 11.97 36.29
C ILE A 91 -55.88 10.66 36.10
N ASP A 92 -56.56 9.52 36.18
CA ASP A 92 -55.96 8.20 35.95
C ASP A 92 -55.38 8.09 34.53
N VAL A 93 -56.17 8.46 33.51
CA VAL A 93 -55.73 8.49 32.11
C VAL A 93 -54.56 9.46 31.90
N ASP A 94 -54.61 10.66 32.49
CA ASP A 94 -53.55 11.65 32.37
C ASP A 94 -52.24 11.16 33.04
N ALA A 95 -52.35 10.48 34.18
CA ALA A 95 -51.21 9.86 34.86
C ALA A 95 -50.59 8.73 34.00
N GLU A 96 -51.40 7.79 33.49
CA GLU A 96 -50.92 6.73 32.60
C GLU A 96 -50.28 7.29 31.32
N GLN A 97 -50.89 8.32 30.73
CA GLN A 97 -50.35 8.96 29.52
C GLN A 97 -49.02 9.63 29.80
N MET A 98 -48.89 10.32 30.94
CA MET A 98 -47.65 10.94 31.35
C MET A 98 -46.54 9.92 31.54
N GLU A 99 -46.82 8.83 32.27
CA GLU A 99 -45.86 7.75 32.47
C GLU A 99 -45.37 7.17 31.15
N LYS A 100 -46.29 6.92 30.22
CA LYS A 100 -45.95 6.46 28.88
C LYS A 100 -45.07 7.45 28.12
N GLN A 101 -45.38 8.75 28.18
CA GLN A 101 -44.56 9.77 27.51
C GLN A 101 -43.14 9.85 28.07
N TYR A 102 -42.99 9.69 29.38
CA TYR A 102 -41.68 9.57 30.01
C TYR A 102 -40.90 8.36 29.45
N ASP A 103 -41.54 7.20 29.39
CA ASP A 103 -40.91 5.97 28.91
C ASP A 103 -40.55 6.05 27.42
N ASP A 104 -41.42 6.64 26.60
CA ASP A 104 -41.18 6.88 25.18
C ASP A 104 -39.97 7.81 24.97
N VAL A 105 -39.90 8.95 25.69
CA VAL A 105 -38.78 9.90 25.58
C VAL A 105 -37.48 9.31 26.11
N LEU A 106 -37.52 8.54 27.20
CA LEU A 106 -36.34 7.85 27.73
C LEU A 106 -35.79 6.83 26.74
N ASN A 107 -36.66 6.03 26.12
CA ASN A 107 -36.25 5.07 25.08
C ASN A 107 -35.66 5.78 23.87
N GLU A 108 -36.33 6.83 23.36
CA GLU A 108 -35.83 7.62 22.22
C GLU A 108 -34.44 8.20 22.53
N LEU A 109 -34.27 8.85 23.68
CA LEU A 109 -32.98 9.40 24.09
C LEU A 109 -31.90 8.32 24.24
N SER A 110 -32.22 7.18 24.88
CA SER A 110 -31.25 6.10 25.07
C SER A 110 -30.78 5.53 23.74
N THR A 111 -31.72 5.20 22.85
CA THR A 111 -31.40 4.65 21.52
C THR A 111 -30.59 5.64 20.70
N GLU A 112 -30.98 6.91 20.64
CA GLU A 112 -30.24 7.91 19.86
C GLU A 112 -28.83 8.17 20.42
N ILE A 113 -28.66 8.17 21.76
CA ILE A 113 -27.36 8.30 22.42
C ILE A 113 -26.46 7.09 22.12
N GLU A 114 -27.00 5.88 22.25
CA GLU A 114 -26.26 4.64 21.98
C GLU A 114 -25.84 4.56 20.52
N ASP A 115 -26.76 4.83 19.59
CA ASP A 115 -26.48 4.83 18.16
C ASP A 115 -25.42 5.86 17.77
N GLU A 116 -25.45 7.06 18.38
CA GLU A 116 -24.42 8.07 18.10
C GLU A 116 -23.05 7.69 18.66
N ASN A 117 -23.00 7.07 19.83
CA ASN A 117 -21.73 6.56 20.37
C ASN A 117 -21.15 5.45 19.47
N LEU A 118 -21.99 4.51 19.00
CA LEU A 118 -21.55 3.46 18.08
C LEU A 118 -21.05 4.03 16.75
N LEU A 119 -21.71 5.08 16.25
CA LEU A 119 -21.30 5.77 15.04
C LEU A 119 -19.95 6.48 15.23
N CYS A 120 -19.77 7.17 16.35
CA CYS A 120 -18.51 7.81 16.76
C CYS A 120 -17.36 6.79 16.90
N ASP A 121 -17.60 5.66 17.56
CA ASP A 121 -16.62 4.58 17.72
C ASP A 121 -16.21 3.99 16.38
N SER A 122 -17.17 3.85 15.45
CA SER A 122 -16.91 3.37 14.09
C SER A 122 -16.03 4.36 13.30
N VAL A 123 -16.23 5.67 13.50
CA VAL A 123 -15.36 6.71 12.91
C VAL A 123 -13.95 6.66 13.49
N ASP A 124 -13.81 6.46 14.81
CA ASP A 124 -12.49 6.34 15.45
C ASP A 124 -11.75 5.09 15.01
N HIS A 125 -12.47 3.99 14.84
CA HIS A 125 -11.92 2.76 14.28
C HIS A 125 -11.41 2.97 12.85
N PHE A 126 -12.24 3.55 11.98
CA PHE A 126 -11.85 3.90 10.61
C PHE A 126 -10.62 4.82 10.56
N ASN A 127 -10.57 5.83 11.44
CA ASN A 127 -9.43 6.72 11.57
C ASN A 127 -8.15 6.01 12.01
N THR A 128 -8.27 5.01 12.89
CA THR A 128 -7.15 4.19 13.34
C THR A 128 -6.64 3.29 12.22
N GLU A 129 -7.53 2.65 11.45
CA GLU A 129 -7.16 1.87 10.28
C GLU A 129 -6.42 2.73 9.24
N MET A 130 -6.95 3.91 8.91
CA MET A 130 -6.26 4.85 8.01
C MET A 130 -4.87 5.24 8.52
N ASN A 131 -4.73 5.56 9.81
CA ASN A 131 -3.44 5.93 10.39
C ASN A 131 -2.42 4.78 10.29
N ASN A 132 -2.85 3.54 10.56
CA ASN A 132 -1.98 2.37 10.43
C ASN A 132 -1.47 2.19 9.00
N ILE A 133 -2.31 2.44 7.99
CA ILE A 133 -1.89 2.39 6.59
C ILE A 133 -0.93 3.54 6.27
N CYS A 134 -1.24 4.76 6.71
CA CYS A 134 -0.33 5.91 6.55
C CYS A 134 1.05 5.63 7.14
N ASP A 135 1.11 5.09 8.36
CA ASP A 135 2.37 4.76 9.04
C ASP A 135 3.14 3.68 8.28
N LEU A 136 2.44 2.67 7.74
CA LEU A 136 3.04 1.63 6.90
C LEU A 136 3.61 2.20 5.59
N LEU A 137 2.90 3.14 4.95
CA LEU A 137 3.34 3.82 3.73
C LEU A 137 4.52 4.76 3.98
N ALA A 138 4.59 5.39 5.15
CA ALA A 138 5.72 6.23 5.53
C ALA A 138 6.99 5.43 5.87
N GLY A 139 6.85 4.18 6.32
CA GLY A 139 7.92 3.32 6.81
C GLY A 139 8.73 2.55 5.76
N ASN A 140 8.88 3.07 4.53
CA ASN A 140 9.48 2.35 3.39
C ASN A 140 8.81 0.99 3.11
N PRO A 141 7.56 0.98 2.64
CA PRO A 141 6.81 -0.23 2.40
C PRO A 141 7.46 -1.10 1.30
N SER A 142 7.33 -2.42 1.42
CA SER A 142 7.68 -3.34 0.34
C SER A 142 6.66 -3.23 -0.81
N LYS A 143 7.04 -3.69 -2.00
CA LYS A 143 6.13 -3.76 -3.17
C LYS A 143 4.87 -4.58 -2.87
N GLU A 144 5.03 -5.71 -2.19
CA GLU A 144 3.92 -6.56 -1.74
C GLU A 144 2.97 -5.80 -0.79
N ASN A 145 3.52 -5.00 0.14
CA ASN A 145 2.69 -4.18 1.04
C ASN A 145 1.88 -3.15 0.25
N ILE A 146 2.50 -2.46 -0.71
CA ILE A 146 1.85 -1.46 -1.55
C ILE A 146 0.73 -2.11 -2.38
N GLU A 147 1.01 -3.24 -3.03
CA GLU A 147 0.01 -3.98 -3.82
C GLU A 147 -1.16 -4.47 -2.95
N ASN A 148 -0.89 -4.97 -1.75
CA ASN A 148 -1.92 -5.40 -0.81
C ASN A 148 -2.81 -4.22 -0.36
N ILE A 149 -2.20 -3.08 -0.03
CA ILE A 149 -2.92 -1.87 0.34
C ILE A 149 -3.82 -1.42 -0.81
N GLU A 150 -3.27 -1.33 -2.02
CA GLU A 150 -4.00 -0.90 -3.22
C GLU A 150 -5.17 -1.84 -3.57
N GLN A 151 -4.94 -3.14 -3.59
CA GLN A 151 -5.91 -4.12 -4.08
C GLN A 151 -6.99 -4.48 -3.06
N PHE A 152 -6.67 -4.43 -1.77
CA PHE A 152 -7.57 -4.93 -0.73
C PHE A 152 -7.95 -3.86 0.30
N GLN A 153 -6.97 -3.18 0.89
CA GLN A 153 -7.25 -2.29 2.03
C GLN A 153 -7.94 -0.99 1.62
N ILE A 154 -7.49 -0.34 0.54
CA ILE A 154 -8.10 0.89 0.03
C ILE A 154 -9.56 0.66 -0.43
N PRO A 155 -9.88 -0.38 -1.23
CA PRO A 155 -11.27 -0.70 -1.55
C PRO A 155 -12.13 -1.00 -0.32
N ALA A 156 -11.59 -1.74 0.66
CA ALA A 156 -12.30 -2.02 1.90
C ALA A 156 -12.61 -0.74 2.68
N LEU A 157 -11.64 0.17 2.83
CA LEU A 157 -11.84 1.47 3.47
C LEU A 157 -12.87 2.34 2.73
N ARG A 158 -12.84 2.37 1.40
CA ARG A 158 -13.85 3.11 0.61
C ARG A 158 -15.26 2.54 0.83
N ALA A 159 -15.41 1.23 0.90
CA ALA A 159 -16.68 0.59 1.21
C ALA A 159 -17.16 0.93 2.63
N GLN A 160 -16.28 0.84 3.62
CA GLN A 160 -16.58 1.24 5.00
C GLN A 160 -16.99 2.72 5.09
N LEU A 161 -16.27 3.63 4.41
CA LEU A 161 -16.59 5.05 4.35
C LEU A 161 -17.98 5.29 3.75
N SER A 162 -18.34 4.56 2.68
CA SER A 162 -19.67 4.65 2.07
C SER A 162 -20.77 4.20 3.04
N MET A 163 -20.57 3.09 3.76
CA MET A 163 -21.52 2.61 4.76
C MET A 163 -21.66 3.59 5.93
N LEU A 164 -20.54 4.17 6.37
CA LEU A 164 -20.50 5.18 7.41
C LEU A 164 -21.25 6.45 7.01
N LYS A 165 -21.11 6.88 5.75
CA LYS A 165 -21.83 8.03 5.18
C LYS A 165 -23.34 7.78 5.14
N GLU A 166 -23.76 6.60 4.68
CA GLU A 166 -25.16 6.20 4.65
C GLU A 166 -25.78 6.19 6.06
N ARG A 167 -25.09 5.58 7.04
CA ARG A 167 -25.55 5.56 8.44
C ARG A 167 -25.62 6.96 9.06
N HIS A 168 -24.65 7.81 8.77
CA HIS A 168 -24.65 9.19 9.23
C HIS A 168 -25.83 9.97 8.63
N ASP A 169 -26.08 9.82 7.34
CA ASP A 169 -27.20 10.47 6.68
C ASP A 169 -28.54 9.94 7.23
N GLU A 170 -28.70 8.62 7.39
CA GLU A 170 -29.90 8.02 8.00
C GLU A 170 -30.14 8.58 9.41
N ALA A 171 -29.10 8.60 10.25
CA ALA A 171 -29.14 9.19 11.58
C ALA A 171 -29.57 10.67 11.56
N ASN A 172 -29.03 11.46 10.63
CA ASN A 172 -29.36 12.88 10.52
C ASN A 172 -30.84 13.12 10.12
N HIS A 173 -31.45 12.20 9.36
CA HIS A 173 -32.86 12.32 8.98
C HIS A 173 -33.81 11.75 10.05
N ALA A 174 -33.44 10.64 10.70
CA ALA A 174 -34.33 9.90 11.60
C ALA A 174 -34.39 10.48 13.02
N ARG A 175 -33.29 11.04 13.54
CA ARG A 175 -33.18 11.44 14.94
C ARG A 175 -33.96 12.71 15.28
N LYS A 176 -34.44 12.79 16.53
CA LYS A 176 -35.22 13.91 17.07
C LYS A 176 -34.44 14.72 18.08
N HIS A 177 -33.62 14.08 18.91
CA HIS A 177 -33.02 14.69 20.11
C HIS A 177 -31.52 14.87 20.01
N VAL A 178 -30.81 13.90 19.41
CA VAL A 178 -29.34 13.90 19.29
C VAL A 178 -28.91 14.41 17.91
N ASP A 179 -27.98 15.35 17.91
CA ASP A 179 -27.34 15.87 16.70
C ASP A 179 -26.13 14.99 16.32
N PRO A 180 -26.08 14.42 15.11
CA PRO A 180 -24.92 13.66 14.64
C PRO A 180 -23.68 14.55 14.54
N ASP A 181 -22.49 14.05 14.93
CA ASP A 181 -21.24 14.79 14.81
C ASP A 181 -20.73 14.89 13.37
N SER A 182 -21.37 15.76 12.60
CA SER A 182 -21.05 16.03 11.19
C SER A 182 -19.61 16.51 10.99
N SER A 183 -19.00 17.12 12.02
CA SER A 183 -17.64 17.66 11.92
C SER A 183 -16.59 16.56 11.80
N ARG A 184 -16.77 15.46 12.55
CA ARG A 184 -15.87 14.30 12.50
C ARG A 184 -15.98 13.54 11.19
N PHE A 185 -17.18 13.46 10.63
CA PHE A 185 -17.44 12.82 9.35
C PHE A 185 -16.88 13.59 8.16
N ALA A 186 -17.03 14.93 8.16
CA ALA A 186 -16.64 15.76 7.03
C ALA A 186 -15.16 15.61 6.63
N VAL A 187 -14.29 15.33 7.61
CA VAL A 187 -12.83 15.22 7.40
C VAL A 187 -12.42 13.86 6.83
N LEU A 188 -13.28 12.84 6.87
CA LEU A 188 -12.92 11.47 6.45
C LEU A 188 -12.66 11.37 4.95
N GLU A 189 -13.44 12.10 4.13
CA GLU A 189 -13.29 12.07 2.68
C GLU A 189 -11.98 12.73 2.23
N ASP A 190 -11.59 13.84 2.86
CA ASP A 190 -10.30 14.51 2.65
C ASP A 190 -9.12 13.64 3.11
N ARG A 191 -9.27 12.90 4.21
CA ARG A 191 -8.26 11.95 4.69
C ARG A 191 -8.08 10.78 3.73
N MET A 192 -9.17 10.27 3.17
CA MET A 192 -9.12 9.21 2.16
C MET A 192 -8.37 9.67 0.91
N GLN A 193 -8.63 10.90 0.45
CA GLN A 193 -7.88 11.49 -0.67
C GLN A 193 -6.38 11.68 -0.34
N SER A 194 -6.07 12.08 0.89
CA SER A 194 -4.69 12.22 1.35
C SER A 194 -3.96 10.87 1.40
N LEU A 195 -4.65 9.81 1.81
CA LEU A 195 -4.13 8.44 1.80
C LEU A 195 -3.87 7.94 0.37
N ASP A 196 -4.77 8.22 -0.57
CA ASP A 196 -4.58 7.90 -1.99
C ASP A 196 -3.33 8.59 -2.55
N ALA A 197 -3.09 9.86 -2.21
CA ALA A 197 -1.88 10.58 -2.62
C ALA A 197 -0.61 9.95 -2.02
N LEU A 198 -0.63 9.60 -0.72
CA LEU A 198 0.49 8.92 -0.06
C LEU A 198 0.81 7.56 -0.70
N LEU A 199 -0.21 6.80 -1.08
CA LEU A 199 -0.04 5.52 -1.76
C LEU A 199 0.64 5.69 -3.12
N GLU A 200 0.23 6.69 -3.91
CA GLU A 200 0.83 6.99 -5.21
C GLU A 200 2.29 7.44 -5.08
N ASP A 201 2.62 8.23 -4.06
CA ASP A 201 4.00 8.62 -3.79
C ASP A 201 4.86 7.45 -3.33
N ALA A 202 4.31 6.56 -2.48
CA ALA A 202 5.00 5.33 -2.05
C ALA A 202 5.26 4.37 -3.22
N LYS A 203 4.31 4.22 -4.16
CA LYS A 203 4.50 3.45 -5.40
C LYS A 203 5.68 3.96 -6.21
N LYS A 204 5.68 5.27 -6.50
CA LYS A 204 6.77 5.90 -7.27
C LYS A 204 8.12 5.76 -6.57
N ALA A 205 8.15 5.87 -5.24
CA ALA A 205 9.36 5.67 -4.45
C ALA A 205 9.87 4.22 -4.54
N ALA A 206 8.97 3.23 -4.44
CA ALA A 206 9.32 1.81 -4.55
C ALA A 206 9.80 1.43 -5.95
N GLU A 207 9.14 1.92 -7.00
CA GLU A 207 9.58 1.72 -8.40
C GLU A 207 10.97 2.31 -8.63
N LYS A 208 11.22 3.51 -8.09
CA LYS A 208 12.53 4.15 -8.18
C LYS A 208 13.62 3.36 -7.45
N ASP A 209 13.34 2.85 -6.24
CA ASP A 209 14.29 2.02 -5.50
C ASP A 209 14.58 0.69 -6.24
N GLU A 210 13.56 0.06 -6.83
CA GLU A 210 13.74 -1.14 -7.66
C GLU A 210 14.63 -0.87 -8.88
N GLN A 211 14.41 0.26 -9.57
CA GLN A 211 15.26 0.70 -10.67
C GLN A 211 16.70 0.98 -10.23
N GLU A 212 16.91 1.67 -9.10
CA GLU A 212 18.25 1.95 -8.57
C GLU A 212 19.00 0.67 -8.19
N ARG A 213 18.32 -0.31 -7.57
CA ARG A 213 18.91 -1.62 -7.26
C ARG A 213 19.27 -2.41 -8.52
N LEU A 214 18.42 -2.38 -9.54
CA LEU A 214 18.69 -3.01 -10.83
C LEU A 214 19.92 -2.38 -11.49
N ILE A 215 20.04 -1.04 -11.46
CA ILE A 215 21.21 -0.32 -11.98
C ILE A 215 22.49 -0.76 -11.28
N VAL A 216 22.50 -0.84 -9.95
CA VAL A 216 23.67 -1.29 -9.18
C VAL A 216 24.05 -2.71 -9.59
N THR A 217 23.06 -3.60 -9.72
CA THR A 217 23.27 -5.00 -10.12
C THR A 217 23.87 -5.10 -11.53
N LEU A 218 23.31 -4.36 -12.49
CA LEU A 218 23.81 -4.34 -13.88
C LEU A 218 25.20 -3.73 -13.97
N THR A 219 25.48 -2.68 -13.19
CA THR A 219 26.81 -2.06 -13.13
C THR A 219 27.86 -3.05 -12.61
N ILE A 220 27.54 -3.79 -11.54
CA ILE A 220 28.44 -4.83 -11.00
C ILE A 220 28.68 -5.93 -12.03
N ARG A 221 27.63 -6.42 -12.70
CA ARG A 221 27.76 -7.43 -13.76
C ARG A 221 28.62 -6.95 -14.92
N LEU A 222 28.43 -5.71 -15.37
CA LEU A 222 29.28 -5.13 -16.42
C LEU A 222 30.74 -5.05 -15.99
N SER A 223 31.01 -4.58 -14.76
CA SER A 223 32.40 -4.55 -14.27
C SER A 223 33.01 -5.95 -14.10
N GLN A 224 32.21 -6.98 -13.80
CA GLN A 224 32.68 -8.36 -13.80
C GLN A 224 33.04 -8.83 -15.21
N ILE A 225 32.25 -8.48 -16.23
CA ILE A 225 32.57 -8.78 -17.63
C ILE A 225 33.81 -8.01 -18.10
N GLU A 226 33.92 -6.72 -17.75
CA GLU A 226 35.11 -5.89 -18.04
C GLU A 226 36.41 -6.49 -17.46
N ALA A 227 36.31 -7.26 -16.37
CA ALA A 227 37.45 -7.91 -15.72
C ALA A 227 37.84 -9.26 -16.35
N ILE A 228 36.96 -9.86 -17.17
CA ILE A 228 37.23 -11.12 -17.87
C ILE A 228 38.03 -10.80 -19.15
N PRO A 229 39.02 -11.64 -19.53
CA PRO A 229 39.70 -11.48 -20.82
C PRO A 229 38.68 -11.42 -21.97
N LEU A 230 38.80 -10.43 -22.86
CA LEU A 230 37.86 -10.16 -23.97
C LEU A 230 37.51 -11.42 -24.82
N ARG A 231 38.44 -12.38 -24.93
CA ARG A 231 38.26 -13.68 -25.60
C ARG A 231 37.18 -14.57 -24.95
N GLU A 232 37.02 -14.49 -23.63
CA GLU A 232 36.12 -15.31 -22.81
C GLU A 232 34.73 -14.66 -22.66
N ILE A 233 34.56 -13.41 -23.12
CA ILE A 233 33.27 -12.73 -23.14
C ILE A 233 32.36 -13.37 -24.20
N THR A 234 31.15 -13.77 -23.84
CA THR A 234 30.17 -14.30 -24.80
C THR A 234 29.19 -13.21 -25.25
N GLU A 235 28.80 -13.25 -26.52
CA GLU A 235 27.76 -12.36 -27.08
C GLU A 235 26.46 -12.44 -26.28
N ASP A 236 26.11 -13.65 -25.83
CA ASP A 236 24.91 -13.92 -25.02
C ASP A 236 24.93 -13.16 -23.69
N SER A 237 26.09 -13.08 -23.02
CA SER A 237 26.22 -12.34 -21.76
C SER A 237 26.02 -10.83 -21.92
N LEU A 238 26.47 -10.26 -23.05
CA LEU A 238 26.27 -8.85 -23.38
C LEU A 238 24.80 -8.60 -23.78
N ASN A 239 24.21 -9.50 -24.56
CA ASN A 239 22.79 -9.44 -24.97
C ASN A 239 21.84 -9.49 -23.76
N ASP A 240 22.13 -10.33 -22.77
CA ASP A 240 21.29 -10.48 -21.58
C ASP A 240 21.32 -9.23 -20.69
N ILE A 241 22.47 -8.56 -20.58
CA ILE A 241 22.58 -7.27 -19.89
C ILE A 241 21.87 -6.17 -20.70
N GLU A 242 22.08 -6.12 -22.02
CA GLU A 242 21.47 -5.12 -22.89
C GLU A 242 19.94 -5.16 -22.85
N LYS A 243 19.35 -6.38 -22.83
CA LYS A 243 17.90 -6.55 -22.62
C LYS A 243 17.43 -5.95 -21.30
N GLN A 244 18.12 -6.23 -20.19
CA GLN A 244 17.78 -5.70 -18.87
C GLN A 244 18.00 -4.19 -18.75
N VAL A 245 18.95 -3.64 -19.52
CA VAL A 245 19.19 -2.18 -19.59
C VAL A 245 18.04 -1.48 -20.30
N HIS A 246 17.40 -2.11 -21.29
CA HIS A 246 16.31 -1.50 -22.04
C HIS A 246 15.07 -1.18 -21.17
N ASP A 247 14.93 -1.83 -20.01
CA ASP A 247 13.85 -1.63 -19.05
C ASP A 247 14.06 -0.39 -18.14
N LEU A 248 15.19 0.30 -18.26
CA LEU A 248 15.55 1.47 -17.44
C LEU A 248 15.19 2.82 -18.08
N PRO A 249 15.14 3.92 -17.31
CA PRO A 249 14.97 5.28 -17.83
C PRO A 249 16.11 5.73 -18.75
N LYS A 250 15.77 6.43 -19.85
CA LYS A 250 16.69 6.81 -20.95
C LYS A 250 18.02 7.43 -20.49
N GLU A 251 18.01 8.35 -19.52
CA GLU A 251 19.22 9.03 -19.05
C GLU A 251 20.26 8.08 -18.43
N LYS A 252 19.83 6.96 -17.85
CA LYS A 252 20.71 5.96 -17.21
C LYS A 252 21.07 4.82 -18.15
N VAL A 253 20.21 4.56 -19.13
CA VAL A 253 20.42 3.63 -20.23
C VAL A 253 21.63 4.01 -21.07
N GLU A 254 21.80 5.30 -21.38
CA GLU A 254 22.90 5.78 -22.22
C GLU A 254 24.30 5.42 -21.69
N GLN A 255 24.51 5.51 -20.37
CA GLN A 255 25.82 5.19 -19.76
C GLN A 255 26.13 3.69 -19.81
N LEU A 256 25.13 2.85 -19.50
CA LEU A 256 25.29 1.39 -19.51
C LEU A 256 25.40 0.86 -20.95
N GLN A 257 24.61 1.41 -21.87
CA GLN A 257 24.68 1.08 -23.30
C GLN A 257 26.03 1.46 -23.90
N LYS A 258 26.56 2.64 -23.59
CA LYS A 258 27.87 3.04 -24.07
C LYS A 258 28.97 2.07 -23.63
N ARG A 259 28.93 1.60 -22.37
CA ARG A 259 29.88 0.59 -21.88
C ARG A 259 29.74 -0.76 -22.59
N ILE A 260 28.51 -1.20 -22.86
CA ILE A 260 28.25 -2.43 -23.63
C ILE A 260 28.82 -2.29 -25.05
N GLU A 261 28.60 -1.15 -25.68
CA GLU A 261 29.07 -0.85 -27.03
C GLU A 261 30.61 -0.76 -27.08
N ASP A 262 31.25 -0.11 -26.10
CA ASP A 262 32.70 -0.05 -25.98
C ASP A 262 33.30 -1.46 -25.84
N LEU A 263 32.66 -2.34 -25.06
CA LEU A 263 33.06 -3.75 -24.92
C LEU A 263 32.88 -4.56 -26.21
N ARG A 264 31.77 -4.37 -26.94
CA ARG A 264 31.55 -5.01 -28.25
C ARG A 264 32.60 -4.60 -29.24
N ASN A 265 32.87 -3.30 -29.37
CA ASN A 265 33.88 -2.78 -30.27
C ASN A 265 35.28 -3.29 -29.92
N ALA A 266 35.63 -3.35 -28.62
CA ALA A 266 36.91 -3.90 -28.18
C ALA A 266 37.04 -5.40 -28.49
N LYS A 267 35.96 -6.17 -28.28
CA LYS A 267 35.91 -7.60 -28.61
C LYS A 267 36.01 -7.84 -30.12
N GLU A 268 35.25 -7.10 -30.93
CA GLU A 268 35.28 -7.22 -32.38
C GLU A 268 36.67 -6.88 -32.94
N GLN A 269 37.32 -5.83 -32.42
CA GLN A 269 38.71 -5.52 -32.76
C GLN A 269 39.65 -6.67 -32.40
N GLN A 270 39.55 -7.24 -31.20
CA GLN A 270 40.38 -8.38 -30.82
C GLN A 270 40.15 -9.58 -31.73
N ASP A 271 38.88 -9.96 -31.97
CA ASP A 271 38.51 -11.09 -32.83
C ASP A 271 38.98 -10.89 -34.27
N HIS A 272 38.91 -9.67 -34.80
CA HIS A 272 39.46 -9.33 -36.12
C HIS A 272 40.99 -9.50 -36.14
N THR A 273 41.68 -9.04 -35.11
CA THR A 273 43.16 -9.14 -35.00
C THR A 273 43.60 -10.61 -34.92
N VAL A 274 42.89 -11.41 -34.12
CA VAL A 274 43.08 -12.86 -34.03
C VAL A 274 42.83 -13.54 -35.38
N ARG A 275 41.74 -13.20 -36.09
CA ARG A 275 41.48 -13.77 -37.42
C ARG A 275 42.58 -13.42 -38.44
N ASP A 276 43.02 -12.16 -38.50
CA ASP A 276 44.07 -11.73 -39.43
C ASP A 276 45.40 -12.43 -39.13
N THR A 277 45.78 -12.53 -37.84
CA THR A 277 46.99 -13.28 -37.44
C THR A 277 46.90 -14.76 -37.78
N ILE A 278 45.75 -15.43 -37.58
CA ILE A 278 45.52 -16.81 -38.01
C ILE A 278 45.66 -16.95 -39.52
N GLU A 279 45.09 -16.03 -40.30
CA GLU A 279 45.17 -16.09 -41.77
C GLU A 279 46.61 -15.90 -42.27
N ARG A 280 47.35 -14.96 -41.68
CA ARG A 280 48.78 -14.74 -41.98
C ARG A 280 49.62 -15.95 -41.60
N LEU A 281 49.38 -16.53 -40.42
CA LEU A 281 50.05 -17.74 -39.97
C LEU A 281 49.76 -18.91 -40.91
N ALA A 282 48.52 -19.10 -41.36
CA ALA A 282 48.17 -20.15 -42.31
C ALA A 282 48.89 -19.98 -43.66
N LYS A 283 48.99 -18.74 -44.18
CA LYS A 283 49.77 -18.45 -45.40
C LYS A 283 51.26 -18.77 -45.22
N ILE A 284 51.80 -18.51 -44.03
CA ILE A 284 53.19 -18.84 -43.70
C ILE A 284 53.37 -20.36 -43.60
N GLU A 285 52.48 -21.08 -42.91
CA GLU A 285 52.50 -22.55 -42.83
C GLU A 285 52.39 -23.18 -44.23
N GLU A 286 51.55 -22.63 -45.10
CA GLU A 286 51.46 -23.05 -46.50
C GLU A 286 52.75 -22.75 -47.28
N ALA A 287 53.37 -21.59 -47.09
CA ALA A 287 54.66 -21.26 -47.70
C ALA A 287 55.78 -22.20 -47.23
N ILE A 288 55.77 -22.60 -45.95
CA ILE A 288 56.69 -23.62 -45.40
C ILE A 288 56.45 -24.96 -46.07
N ALA A 289 55.20 -25.39 -46.22
CA ALA A 289 54.85 -26.66 -46.86
C ALA A 289 55.15 -26.67 -48.38
N ALA A 290 55.02 -25.52 -49.04
CA ALA A 290 55.31 -25.32 -50.46
C ALA A 290 56.81 -25.07 -50.75
N LEU A 291 57.68 -25.06 -49.72
CA LEU A 291 59.12 -25.02 -49.93
C LEU A 291 59.52 -26.22 -50.80
N PRO A 292 60.12 -25.99 -51.99
CA PRO A 292 60.34 -27.08 -52.91
C PRO A 292 61.28 -28.13 -52.31
N ASN A 293 61.04 -29.38 -52.67
CA ASN A 293 61.94 -30.47 -52.32
C ASN A 293 63.26 -30.28 -53.07
N ARG A 294 64.34 -30.85 -52.53
CA ARG A 294 65.74 -30.66 -52.98
C ARG A 294 66.00 -30.91 -54.48
N GLN A 295 65.07 -31.54 -55.19
CA GLN A 295 65.16 -31.84 -56.62
C GLN A 295 64.64 -30.71 -57.52
N ASP A 296 63.91 -29.74 -56.97
CA ASP A 296 63.13 -28.76 -57.74
C ASP A 296 63.69 -27.31 -57.68
N ILE A 297 64.86 -27.09 -57.07
CA ILE A 297 65.45 -25.74 -56.88
C ILE A 297 66.80 -25.60 -57.59
N PRO A 298 67.06 -24.49 -58.31
CA PRO A 298 68.33 -24.26 -59.02
C PRO A 298 69.57 -24.21 -58.10
N THR A 299 69.44 -23.66 -56.88
CA THR A 299 70.56 -23.42 -55.96
C THR A 299 70.13 -23.52 -54.49
N ILE A 300 70.99 -24.06 -53.60
CA ILE A 300 70.73 -24.11 -52.14
C ILE A 300 70.58 -22.69 -51.57
N GLU A 301 71.28 -21.71 -52.14
CA GLU A 301 71.20 -20.30 -51.78
C GLU A 301 69.80 -19.69 -52.02
N ASP A 302 69.10 -20.08 -53.11
CA ASP A 302 67.73 -19.63 -53.38
C ASP A 302 66.73 -20.19 -52.37
N ARG A 303 66.98 -21.44 -51.91
CA ARG A 303 66.16 -22.08 -50.88
C ARG A 303 66.35 -21.39 -49.52
N LEU A 304 67.59 -21.07 -49.16
CA LEU A 304 67.91 -20.31 -47.95
C LEU A 304 67.36 -18.87 -48.00
N GLY A 305 67.33 -18.24 -49.18
CA GLY A 305 66.67 -16.95 -49.40
C GLY A 305 65.17 -17.00 -49.09
N ARG A 306 64.45 -17.97 -49.64
CA ARG A 306 63.01 -18.16 -49.36
C ARG A 306 62.75 -18.48 -47.89
N MET A 307 63.60 -19.26 -47.23
CA MET A 307 63.50 -19.52 -45.79
C MET A 307 63.73 -18.26 -44.95
N ARG A 308 64.64 -17.38 -45.37
CA ARG A 308 64.86 -16.08 -44.73
C ARG A 308 63.61 -15.20 -44.82
N ASP A 309 62.96 -15.13 -45.98
CA ASP A 309 61.74 -14.34 -46.18
C ASP A 309 60.58 -14.88 -45.32
N ILE A 310 60.45 -16.21 -45.19
CA ILE A 310 59.49 -16.84 -44.29
C ILE A 310 59.81 -16.54 -42.82
N ARG A 311 61.09 -16.57 -42.44
CA ARG A 311 61.54 -16.24 -41.09
C ARG A 311 61.25 -14.79 -40.72
N GLU A 312 61.46 -13.86 -41.65
CA GLU A 312 61.12 -12.45 -41.49
C GLU A 312 59.59 -12.25 -41.37
N SER A 313 58.81 -12.99 -42.16
CA SER A 313 57.34 -13.02 -42.05
C SER A 313 56.86 -13.56 -40.69
N LEU A 314 57.54 -14.58 -40.14
CA LEU A 314 57.28 -15.12 -38.79
C LEU A 314 57.67 -14.16 -37.66
N LEU A 315 58.69 -13.31 -37.87
CA LEU A 315 59.10 -12.29 -36.92
C LEU A 315 58.13 -11.10 -36.90
N ASN A 316 57.50 -10.81 -38.04
CA ASN A 316 56.52 -9.73 -38.20
C ASN A 316 55.07 -10.16 -37.89
N LEU A 317 54.87 -11.38 -37.40
CA LEU A 317 53.58 -11.81 -36.85
C LEU A 317 53.35 -11.11 -35.51
N ASP A 318 52.20 -10.44 -35.39
CA ASP A 318 51.80 -9.82 -34.14
C ASP A 318 51.62 -10.91 -33.07
N ILE A 319 52.19 -10.68 -31.88
CA ILE A 319 51.99 -11.56 -30.73
C ILE A 319 50.52 -11.46 -30.34
N THR A 320 49.80 -12.56 -30.44
CA THR A 320 48.44 -12.62 -29.91
C THR A 320 48.50 -13.11 -28.46
N ALA A 321 47.52 -12.76 -27.63
CA ALA A 321 47.38 -13.34 -26.30
C ALA A 321 46.81 -14.78 -26.36
N GLU A 322 46.94 -15.44 -27.52
CA GLU A 322 46.33 -16.72 -27.83
C GLU A 322 47.42 -17.78 -27.90
N LYS A 323 47.50 -18.57 -26.83
CA LYS A 323 48.54 -19.60 -26.65
C LYS A 323 48.62 -20.56 -27.84
N ASP A 324 47.49 -20.91 -28.44
CA ASP A 324 47.46 -21.83 -29.57
C ASP A 324 48.06 -21.22 -30.85
N ILE A 325 47.91 -19.90 -31.06
CA ILE A 325 48.57 -19.17 -32.16
C ILE A 325 50.07 -19.08 -31.88
N ASP A 326 50.45 -18.72 -30.65
CA ASP A 326 51.85 -18.62 -30.24
C ASP A 326 52.56 -19.98 -30.38
N ASP A 327 51.94 -21.06 -29.90
CA ASP A 327 52.47 -22.42 -30.00
C ASP A 327 52.64 -22.85 -31.47
N ARG A 328 51.68 -22.50 -32.36
CA ARG A 328 51.81 -22.77 -33.80
C ARG A 328 52.90 -21.93 -34.45
N ALA A 329 52.99 -20.64 -34.12
CA ALA A 329 54.02 -19.74 -34.62
C ALA A 329 55.43 -20.21 -34.20
N GLU A 330 55.58 -20.65 -32.95
CA GLU A 330 56.84 -21.18 -32.43
C GLU A 330 57.21 -22.52 -33.10
N ASN A 331 56.24 -23.40 -33.34
CA ASN A 331 56.47 -24.63 -34.09
C ASN A 331 56.89 -24.35 -35.55
N ALA A 332 56.26 -23.39 -36.21
CA ALA A 332 56.64 -22.94 -37.55
C ALA A 332 58.06 -22.35 -37.57
N ARG A 333 58.42 -21.52 -36.58
CA ARG A 333 59.79 -20.97 -36.41
C ARG A 333 60.82 -22.09 -36.24
N LYS A 334 60.56 -23.05 -35.35
CA LYS A 334 61.45 -24.19 -35.13
C LYS A 334 61.65 -25.02 -36.40
N THR A 335 60.57 -25.25 -37.16
CA THR A 335 60.62 -25.99 -38.41
C THR A 335 61.52 -25.28 -39.44
N ILE A 336 61.36 -23.97 -39.61
CA ILE A 336 62.21 -23.18 -40.50
C ILE A 336 63.67 -23.13 -40.03
N ASP A 337 63.92 -22.97 -38.74
CA ASP A 337 65.28 -22.93 -38.19
C ASP A 337 66.00 -24.28 -38.37
N ASP A 338 65.31 -25.39 -38.14
CA ASP A 338 65.84 -26.74 -38.37
C ASP A 338 66.14 -26.99 -39.85
N MET A 339 65.27 -26.53 -40.77
CA MET A 339 65.51 -26.64 -42.22
C MET A 339 66.68 -25.77 -42.67
N THR A 340 66.75 -24.53 -42.18
CA THR A 340 67.82 -23.57 -42.50
C THR A 340 69.18 -24.10 -42.06
N LYS A 341 69.29 -24.61 -40.83
CA LYS A 341 70.54 -25.16 -40.29
C LYS A 341 71.06 -26.34 -41.11
N ARG A 342 70.17 -27.25 -41.52
CA ARG A 342 70.56 -28.39 -42.39
C ARG A 342 71.12 -27.93 -43.73
N ASP A 343 70.47 -26.94 -44.35
CA ASP A 343 70.86 -26.46 -45.67
C ASP A 343 72.13 -25.57 -45.60
N GLU A 344 72.36 -24.85 -44.50
CA GLU A 344 73.62 -24.11 -44.23
C GLU A 344 74.81 -25.05 -43.98
N GLU A 345 74.64 -26.10 -43.17
CA GLU A 345 75.67 -27.13 -42.93
C GLU A 345 76.05 -27.85 -44.24
N GLU A 346 75.08 -28.12 -45.11
CA GLU A 346 75.34 -28.70 -46.44
C GLU A 346 76.02 -27.71 -47.40
N LEU A 347 75.65 -26.43 -47.37
CA LEU A 347 76.32 -25.39 -48.16
C LEU A 347 77.79 -25.25 -47.74
N GLN A 348 78.07 -25.23 -46.43
CA GLN A 348 79.43 -25.22 -45.89
C GLN A 348 80.22 -26.46 -46.31
N ASN A 349 79.60 -27.66 -46.26
CA ASN A 349 80.22 -28.90 -46.72
C ASN A 349 80.50 -28.90 -48.24
N LYS A 350 79.67 -28.25 -49.06
CA LYS A 350 79.93 -28.09 -50.50
C LYS A 350 81.04 -27.08 -50.80
N ILE A 351 81.16 -26.01 -50.00
CA ILE A 351 82.23 -25.00 -50.12
C ILE A 351 83.58 -25.58 -49.67
N LEU A 352 83.60 -26.41 -48.61
CA LEU A 352 84.80 -27.08 -48.09
C LEU A 352 85.30 -28.27 -48.94
N ARG A 353 84.52 -28.73 -49.93
CA ARG A 353 84.87 -29.83 -50.85
C ARG A 353 85.31 -29.35 -52.24
N LYS A 354 85.42 -28.04 -52.47
CA LYS A 354 86.17 -27.44 -53.59
C LYS A 354 87.57 -27.08 -53.13
#